data_AF-A0A946HD75-F1
#
_entry.id   AF-A0A946HD75-F1
#
_cell.length_a   1.000
_cell.length_b   1.000
_cell.length_c   1.000
_cell.angle_alpha   90.00
_cell.angle_beta   90.00
_cell.angle_gamma   90.00
#
_symmetry.space_group_name_H-M   'P 1'
#
loop_
_entity.id
_entity.type
_entity.pdbx_description
1 polymer ?
#
loop_
_entity_poly.entity_id
_entity_poly.type
_entity_poly.pdbx_seq_one_letter_code
_entity_poly.pdbx_strand_id
1 'polypeptide(L)'
;MTKYAFLAVIASGCGILAFIPQLYRVYLLKQASQISYGFIFINSVSSICWLLYSYLNQLSEILYPQIAYALMVIVLLIFKIYFCEIKSRRDPS
;
A
#
# COMPACT_ATOMS: atom_id res chain seq x y z
N MET A 1 -18.55 -5.19 21.12
CA MET A 1 -17.83 -4.07 20.49
C MET A 1 -16.48 -3.91 21.19
N THR A 2 -15.39 -3.93 20.43
CA THR A 2 -14.02 -3.81 20.92
C THR A 2 -13.83 -2.42 21.56
N LYS A 3 -13.27 -2.34 22.77
CA LYS A 3 -13.07 -1.09 23.53
C LYS A 3 -12.27 -0.01 22.77
N TYR A 4 -11.62 -0.36 21.66
CA TYR A 4 -10.72 0.49 20.88
C TYR A 4 -11.10 0.63 19.41
N ALA A 5 -12.35 0.33 19.05
CA ALA A 5 -12.84 0.40 17.67
C ALA A 5 -12.55 1.75 16.99
N PHE A 6 -12.74 2.84 17.74
CA PHE A 6 -12.48 4.19 17.25
C PHE A 6 -10.99 4.42 16.92
N LEU A 7 -10.08 3.93 17.76
CA LEU A 7 -8.64 4.01 17.49
C LEU A 7 -8.25 3.18 16.27
N ALA A 8 -8.84 1.98 16.12
CA ALA A 8 -8.60 1.13 14.97
C ALA A 8 -9.00 1.84 13.66
N VAL A 9 -10.18 2.48 13.63
CA VAL A 9 -10.65 3.25 12.47
C VAL A 9 -9.74 4.44 12.18
N ILE A 10 -9.34 5.21 13.20
CA ILE A 10 -8.43 6.35 13.00
C ILE A 10 -7.07 5.90 12.49
N ALA A 11 -6.47 4.88 13.11
CA ALA A 11 -5.17 4.35 12.71
C ALA A 11 -5.21 3.86 11.25
N SER A 12 -6.26 3.13 10.91
CA SER A 12 -6.54 2.67 9.55
C SER A 12 -6.65 3.83 8.56
N GLY A 13 -7.44 4.86 8.91
CA GLY A 13 -7.63 6.05 8.10
C GLY A 13 -6.33 6.82 7.88
N CYS A 14 -5.53 6.99 8.93
CA CYS A 14 -4.21 7.62 8.83
C CYS A 14 -3.28 6.84 7.89
N GLY A 15 -3.31 5.49 7.94
CA GLY A 15 -2.53 4.64 7.05
C GLY A 15 -2.90 4.83 5.57
N ILE A 16 -4.19 4.92 5.26
CA ILE A 16 -4.68 5.20 3.90
C ILE A 16 -4.29 6.61 3.46
N LEU A 17 -4.48 7.62 4.32
CA LEU A 17 -4.13 9.01 4.02
C LEU A 17 -2.62 9.19 3.79
N ALA A 18 -1.78 8.44 4.50
CA ALA A 18 -0.33 8.43 4.30
C ALA A 18 0.08 7.84 2.94
N PHE A 19 -0.75 6.97 2.34
CA PHE A 19 -0.50 6.41 1.01
C PHE A 19 -0.84 7.38 -0.12
N ILE A 20 -1.74 8.35 0.09
CA ILE A 20 -2.10 9.36 -0.90
C ILE A 20 -0.88 10.13 -1.45
N PRO A 21 0.00 10.74 -0.63
CA PRO A 21 1.17 11.44 -1.15
C PRO A 21 2.15 10.49 -1.85
N GLN A 22 2.23 9.22 -1.44
CA GLN A 22 3.03 8.21 -2.10
C GLN A 22 2.48 7.87 -3.49
N LEU A 23 1.17 7.68 -3.62
CA LEU A 23 0.51 7.46 -4.91
C LEU A 23 0.65 8.69 -5.82
N TYR A 24 0.48 9.90 -5.26
CA TYR A 24 0.67 11.16 -5.98
C TYR A 24 2.07 11.28 -6.57
N ARG A 25 3.12 10.99 -5.80
CA ARG A 25 4.51 11.03 -6.30
C ARG A 25 4.78 10.01 -7.41
N VAL A 26 4.24 8.79 -7.31
CA VAL A 26 4.44 7.77 -8.34
C VAL A 26 3.69 8.11 -9.62
N TYR A 27 2.43 8.49 -9.51
CA TYR A 27 1.55 8.68 -10.66
C TYR A 27 1.80 10.01 -11.38
N LEU A 28 1.89 11.12 -10.65
CA LEU A 28 2.01 12.47 -11.24
C LEU A 28 3.45 12.86 -11.52
N LEU A 29 4.36 12.65 -10.56
CA LEU A 29 5.76 13.03 -10.75
C LEU A 29 6.54 12.01 -11.60
N LYS A 30 5.94 10.84 -11.90
CA LYS A 30 6.58 9.71 -12.59
C LYS A 30 7.91 9.29 -11.94
N GLN A 31 8.10 9.63 -10.67
CA GLN A 31 9.30 9.31 -9.87
C GLN A 31 9.20 7.91 -9.29
N ALA A 32 8.67 6.97 -10.07
CA ALA A 32 8.59 5.57 -9.66
C ALA A 32 9.98 5.00 -9.34
N SER A 33 11.05 5.51 -9.97
CA SER A 33 12.44 5.11 -9.72
C SER A 33 12.87 5.31 -8.26
N GLN A 34 12.36 6.33 -7.57
CA GLN A 34 12.76 6.65 -6.19
C GLN A 34 12.17 5.72 -5.13
N ILE A 35 11.11 4.97 -5.46
CA ILE A 35 10.56 3.96 -4.55
C ILE A 35 11.38 2.68 -4.66
N SER A 36 11.98 2.25 -3.56
CA SER A 36 12.75 1.01 -3.55
C SER A 36 11.82 -0.21 -3.65
N TYR A 37 12.24 -1.24 -4.38
CA TYR A 37 11.54 -2.53 -4.38
C TYR A 37 11.47 -3.12 -2.96
N GLY A 38 12.47 -2.86 -2.13
CA GLY A 38 12.46 -3.24 -0.71
C GLY A 38 11.30 -2.62 0.07
N PHE A 39 10.99 -1.34 -0.15
CA PHE A 39 9.83 -0.70 0.47
C PHE A 39 8.53 -1.40 0.06
N ILE A 40 8.34 -1.66 -1.24
CA ILE A 40 7.13 -2.34 -1.73
C ILE A 40 7.02 -3.75 -1.15
N PHE A 41 8.14 -4.48 -1.11
CA PHE A 41 8.19 -5.84 -0.57
C PHE A 41 7.83 -5.88 0.92
N ILE A 42 8.44 -5.03 1.74
CA ILE A 42 8.15 -4.94 3.19
C ILE A 42 6.68 -4.61 3.42
N ASN A 43 6.13 -3.64 2.69
CA ASN A 43 4.71 -3.28 2.83
C ASN A 43 3.77 -4.39 2.34
N SER A 44 4.16 -5.18 1.34
CA SER A 44 3.39 -6.35 0.88
C SER A 44 3.38 -7.47 1.92
N VAL A 45 4.53 -7.77 2.54
CA VAL A 45 4.60 -8.77 3.61
C VAL A 45 3.83 -8.30 4.84
N SER A 46 3.96 -7.01 5.19
CA SER A 46 3.22 -6.40 6.29
C SER A 46 1.70 -6.47 6.07
N SER A 47 1.21 -6.15 4.87
CA SER A 47 -0.22 -6.19 4.57
C SER A 47 -0.78 -7.62 4.67
N ILE A 48 -0.04 -8.62 4.21
CA ILE A 48 -0.41 -10.04 4.36
C ILE A 48 -0.47 -10.42 5.85
N CYS A 49 0.53 -10.05 6.64
CA CYS A 49 0.55 -10.35 8.07
C CYS A 49 -0.65 -9.72 8.80
N TRP A 50 -0.97 -8.46 8.51
CA TRP A 50 -2.11 -7.77 9.12
C TRP A 50 -3.47 -8.31 8.66
N LEU A 51 -3.60 -8.70 7.39
CA LEU A 51 -4.80 -9.36 6.89
C LEU A 51 -5.04 -10.70 7.59
N LEU A 52 -3.99 -11.52 7.74
CA LEU A 52 -4.08 -12.78 8.47
C LEU A 52 -4.42 -12.53 9.95
N TYR A 53 -3.74 -11.59 10.60
CA TYR A 53 -4.00 -11.24 11.99
C TYR A 53 -5.45 -10.78 12.22
N SER A 54 -5.94 -9.85 11.41
CA SER A 54 -7.31 -9.32 11.53
C SER A 54 -8.38 -10.38 11.21
N TYR A 55 -8.12 -11.24 10.22
CA TYR A 55 -9.03 -12.35 9.89
C TYR A 55 -9.10 -13.39 11.01
N LEU A 56 -7.95 -13.85 11.52
CA LEU A 56 -7.88 -14.86 12.59
C LEU A 56 -8.51 -14.37 13.91
N ASN A 57 -8.42 -13.07 14.20
CA ASN A 57 -9.00 -12.48 15.41
C ASN A 57 -10.42 -11.91 15.20
N GLN A 58 -11.03 -12.12 14.02
CA GLN A 58 -12.37 -11.61 13.67
C GLN A 58 -12.52 -10.09 13.87
N LEU A 59 -11.45 -9.33 13.59
CA LEU A 59 -11.40 -7.88 13.74
C LEU A 59 -11.82 -7.18 12.45
N SER A 60 -13.13 -7.16 12.19
CA SER A 60 -13.72 -6.55 10.98
C SER A 60 -13.30 -5.09 10.78
N GLU A 61 -13.15 -4.34 11.88
CA GLU A 61 -12.76 -2.92 11.91
C GLU A 61 -11.36 -2.67 11.33
N ILE A 62 -10.45 -3.65 11.45
CA ILE A 62 -9.09 -3.58 10.91
C ILE A 62 -9.03 -4.26 9.54
N LEU A 63 -9.82 -5.32 9.33
CA LEU A 63 -9.79 -6.12 8.11
C LEU A 63 -10.14 -5.29 6.86
N TYR A 64 -11.26 -4.55 6.86
CA TYR A 64 -11.69 -3.82 5.66
C TYR A 64 -10.69 -2.74 5.22
N PRO A 65 -10.19 -1.86 6.11
CA PRO A 65 -9.18 -0.89 5.71
C PRO A 65 -7.89 -1.54 5.23
N GLN A 66 -7.52 -2.70 5.79
CA GLN A 66 -6.30 -3.37 5.40
C GLN A 66 -6.37 -4.08 4.06
N ILE A 67 -7.57 -4.48 3.63
CA ILE A 67 -7.82 -4.90 2.25
C ILE A 67 -7.57 -3.71 1.30
N ALA A 68 -8.12 -2.53 1.61
CA ALA A 68 -7.90 -1.33 0.80
C ALA A 68 -6.42 -0.94 0.73
N TYR A 69 -5.70 -1.04 1.86
CA TYR A 69 -4.27 -0.81 1.93
C TYR A 69 -3.48 -1.80 1.06
N ALA A 70 -3.79 -3.10 1.14
CA ALA A 70 -3.14 -4.12 0.31
C ALA A 70 -3.32 -3.85 -1.19
N LEU A 71 -4.52 -3.41 -1.60
CA LEU A 71 -4.79 -3.01 -2.98
C LEU A 71 -3.92 -1.81 -3.41
N MET A 72 -3.74 -0.81 -2.55
CA MET A 72 -2.86 0.33 -2.85
C MET A 72 -1.40 -0.09 -3.04
N VAL A 73 -0.90 -1.01 -2.23
CA VAL A 73 0.47 -1.55 -2.38
C VAL A 73 0.63 -2.29 -3.71
N ILE A 74 -0.37 -3.06 -4.13
CA ILE A 74 -0.39 -3.74 -5.44
C ILE A 74 -0.37 -2.71 -6.58
N VAL A 75 -1.21 -1.68 -6.52
CA VAL A 75 -1.23 -0.60 -7.53
C VAL A 75 0.14 0.08 -7.61
N LEU A 76 0.78 0.34 -6.47
CA LEU A 76 2.12 0.93 -6.41
C LEU A 76 3.17 0.03 -7.09
N LEU A 77 3.09 -1.30 -6.88
CA LEU A 77 3.96 -2.27 -7.54
C LEU A 77 3.76 -2.28 -9.06
N ILE A 78 2.51 -2.29 -9.52
CA ILE A 78 2.18 -2.24 -10.95
C ILE A 78 2.74 -0.97 -11.58
N PHE A 79 2.55 0.19 -10.94
CA PHE A 79 3.10 1.45 -11.43
C PHE A 79 4.63 1.45 -11.43
N LYS A 80 5.28 0.88 -10.42
CA LYS A 80 6.74 0.73 -10.38
C LYS A 80 7.23 -0.06 -11.59
N ILE A 81 6.65 -1.22 -11.87
CA ILE A 81 7.04 -2.07 -13.01
C ILE A 81 6.78 -1.34 -14.34
N TYR A 82 5.60 -0.74 -14.50
CA TYR A 82 5.23 -0.04 -15.74
C TYR A 82 6.13 1.17 -16.03
N PHE A 83 6.35 2.05 -15.06
CA PHE A 83 7.14 3.26 -15.26
C PHE A 83 8.65 3.00 -15.27
N CYS A 84 9.15 2.04 -14.47
CA CYS A 84 10.59 1.81 -14.34
C CYS A 84 11.12 0.81 -15.38
N GLU A 85 10.41 -0.27 -15.67
CA GLU A 85 10.89 -1.30 -16.60
C GLU A 85 10.37 -1.10 -18.02
N ILE A 86 9.05 -0.95 -18.19
CA ILE A 86 8.44 -0.94 -19.53
C ILE A 86 8.78 0.36 -20.27
N LYS A 87 8.70 1.51 -19.59
CA LYS A 87 9.06 2.79 -20.21
C LYS A 87 10.56 2.90 -20.50
N SER A 88 11.43 2.46 -19.58
CA SER A 88 12.88 2.49 -19.78
C SER A 88 13.34 1.57 -20.93
N ARG A 89 12.66 0.45 -21.17
CA ARG A 89 12.98 -0.44 -22.30
C ARG A 89 12.49 0.09 -23.65
N ARG A 90 11.46 0.95 -23.67
CA ARG A 90 10.86 1.47 -24.91
C ARG A 90 11.61 2.67 -25.48
N ASP A 91 12.25 3.48 -24.63
CA ASP A 91 13.14 4.58 -25.02
C ASP A 91 14.56 4.36 -24.42
N PRO A 92 15.40 3.49 -25.02
CA PRO A 92 16.80 3.40 -24.64
C PRO A 92 17.52 4.65 -25.17
N SER A 93 17.74 5.63 -24.30
CA SER A 93 18.58 6.80 -24.57
C SER A 93 20.05 6.41 -24.74
#